data_AF-A0A7W5LTB8-F1
#
_entry.id   AF-A0A7W5LTB8-F1
#
_cell.length_a   1.000
_cell.length_b   1.000
_cell.length_c   1.000
_cell.angle_alpha   90.00
_cell.angle_beta   90.00
_cell.angle_gamma   90.00
#
_symmetry.space_group_name_H-M   'P 1'
#
loop_
_entity.id
_entity.type
_entity.pdbx_description
1 polymer ?
#
loop_
_entity_poly.entity_id
_entity_poly.type
_entity_poly.pdbx_seq_one_letter_code
_entity_poly.pdbx_strand_id
1 'polypeptide(L)'
;MNAGENDLRLIAVMRRYFAIKDELTDLKSSLEKTRKAAGMEVGEFYYVHGDSEHVEQVIRTVALKKEMDILMGLAEAWARGETISLDISST
;
A
#
# COMPACT_ATOMS: atom_id res chain seq x y z
N MET A 1 -21.48 -17.29 -14.19
CA MET A 1 -20.24 -16.72 -13.66
C MET A 1 -19.11 -17.68 -13.98
N ASN A 2 -18.08 -17.26 -14.71
CA ASN A 2 -16.95 -18.15 -15.03
C ASN A 2 -15.96 -18.09 -13.87
N ALA A 3 -15.79 -19.19 -13.14
CA ALA A 3 -14.81 -19.29 -12.05
C ALA A 3 -13.42 -18.80 -12.50
N GLY A 4 -13.04 -19.09 -13.75
CA GLY A 4 -11.77 -18.64 -14.34
C GLY A 4 -11.65 -17.11 -14.46
N GLU A 5 -12.74 -16.36 -14.61
CA GLU A 5 -12.67 -14.89 -14.66
C GLU A 5 -12.43 -14.30 -13.26
N ASN A 6 -13.10 -14.82 -12.23
CA ASN A 6 -12.90 -14.35 -10.86
C ASN A 6 -11.49 -14.72 -10.34
N ASP A 7 -10.95 -15.86 -10.77
CA ASP A 7 -9.58 -16.28 -10.47
C ASP A 7 -8.54 -15.35 -11.13
N LEU A 8 -8.77 -14.92 -12.38
CA LEU A 8 -7.92 -13.92 -13.03
C LEU A 8 -7.94 -12.57 -12.30
N ARG A 9 -9.09 -12.16 -11.75
CA ARG A 9 -9.20 -10.96 -10.91
C ARG A 9 -8.41 -11.11 -9.62
N LEU A 10 -8.44 -12.28 -8.98
CA LEU A 10 -7.61 -12.56 -7.80
C LEU A 10 -6.12 -12.46 -8.14
N ILE A 11 -5.68 -13.04 -9.25
CA ILE A 11 -4.28 -12.95 -9.69
C ILE A 11 -3.87 -11.48 -9.86
N ALA A 12 -4.73 -10.64 -10.43
CA ALA A 12 -4.47 -9.21 -10.56
C ALA A 12 -4.36 -8.50 -9.20
N VAL A 13 -5.27 -8.78 -8.27
CA VAL A 13 -5.24 -8.27 -6.88
C VAL A 13 -3.92 -8.65 -6.20
N MET A 14 -3.52 -9.91 -6.27
CA MET A 14 -2.30 -10.39 -5.61
C MET A 14 -1.03 -9.79 -6.24
N ARG A 15 -0.99 -9.64 -7.57
CA ARG A 15 0.13 -8.95 -8.25
C ARG A 15 0.27 -7.51 -7.77
N ARG A 16 -0.84 -6.77 -7.69
CA ARG A 16 -0.83 -5.39 -7.19
C ARG A 16 -0.39 -5.34 -5.72
N TYR A 17 -0.88 -6.25 -4.88
CA TYR A 17 -0.52 -6.33 -3.47
C TYR A 17 1.00 -6.52 -3.29
N PHE A 18 1.62 -7.44 -4.04
CA PHE A 18 3.07 -7.66 -3.96
C PHE A 18 3.88 -6.47 -4.49
N ALA A 19 3.44 -5.84 -5.59
CA ALA A 19 4.10 -4.64 -6.09
C ALA A 19 4.09 -3.49 -5.06
N ILE A 20 2.96 -3.27 -4.38
CA ILE A 20 2.85 -2.28 -3.31
C ILE A 20 3.72 -2.66 -2.11
N LYS A 21 3.79 -3.94 -1.76
CA LYS A 21 4.62 -4.43 -0.66
C LYS A 21 6.11 -4.12 -0.91
N ASP A 22 6.57 -4.32 -2.13
CA ASP A 22 7.95 -3.99 -2.54
C ASP A 22 8.18 -2.48 -2.45
N GLU A 23 7.27 -1.69 -3.04
CA GLU A 23 7.33 -0.22 -3.00
C GLU A 23 7.35 0.33 -1.56
N LEU A 24 6.52 -0.22 -0.68
CA LEU A 24 6.45 0.15 0.73
C LEU A 24 7.75 -0.20 1.47
N THR A 25 8.41 -1.29 1.09
CA THR A 25 9.69 -1.71 1.68
C THR A 25 10.80 -0.74 1.30
N ASP A 26 10.85 -0.33 0.03
CA ASP A 26 11.81 0.66 -0.46
C ASP A 26 11.57 2.03 0.19
N LEU A 27 10.31 2.46 0.28
CA LEU A 27 9.94 3.74 0.88
C LEU A 27 10.29 3.81 2.37
N LYS A 28 10.03 2.76 3.13
CA LYS A 28 10.46 2.66 4.54
C LYS A 28 11.98 2.72 4.68
N SER A 29 12.70 2.06 3.77
CA SER A 29 14.16 2.06 3.77
C SER A 29 14.73 3.45 3.44
N SER A 30 14.10 4.18 2.51
CA SER A 30 14.42 5.58 2.18
C SER A 30 14.18 6.50 3.37
N LEU A 31 12.98 6.45 3.97
CA LEU A 31 12.62 7.24 5.14
C LEU A 31 13.57 7.02 6.31
N GLU A 32 13.95 5.77 6.59
CA GLU A 32 14.87 5.46 7.67
C GLU A 32 16.30 5.97 7.40
N LYS A 33 16.73 5.97 6.14
CA LYS A 33 18.01 6.60 5.75
C LYS A 33 17.96 8.11 5.97
N THR A 34 16.90 8.78 5.54
CA THR A 34 16.71 10.23 5.73
C THR A 34 16.67 10.58 7.21
N ARG A 35 15.92 9.82 8.02
CA ARG A 35 15.86 9.99 9.47
C ARG A 35 17.25 9.90 10.11
N LYS A 36 18.01 8.84 9.79
CA LYS A 36 19.37 8.65 10.32
C LYS A 36 20.32 9.75 9.89
N ALA A 37 20.25 10.20 8.63
CA ALA A 37 21.07 11.29 8.12
C ALA A 37 20.79 12.62 8.84
N ALA A 38 19.53 12.86 9.21
CA ALA A 38 19.12 14.02 9.96
C ALA A 38 19.35 13.92 11.48
N GLY A 39 19.74 12.74 11.99
CA GLY A 39 19.92 12.51 13.43
C GLY A 39 18.64 12.65 14.26
N MET A 40 17.46 12.58 13.62
CA MET A 40 16.16 12.77 14.28
C MET A 40 15.68 11.51 14.99
N GLU A 41 15.02 11.67 16.13
CA GLU A 41 14.30 10.57 16.78
C GLU A 41 13.10 10.12 15.94
N VAL A 42 12.69 8.87 16.08
CA VAL A 42 11.59 8.29 15.29
C VAL A 42 10.29 9.09 15.47
N GLY A 43 9.93 9.41 16.71
CA GLY A 43 8.71 10.17 17.00
C GLY A 43 8.71 11.57 16.38
N GLU A 44 9.85 12.26 16.40
CA GLU A 44 10.02 13.59 15.81
C GLU A 44 9.97 13.53 14.28
N PHE A 45 10.66 12.56 13.68
CA PHE A 45 10.70 12.39 12.23
C PHE A 45 9.32 12.10 11.62
N TYR A 46 8.49 11.30 12.30
CA TYR A 46 7.13 11.01 11.85
C TYR A 46 6.08 12.02 12.32
N TYR A 47 6.47 13.03 13.10
CA TYR A 47 5.62 14.19 13.40
C TYR A 47 5.72 15.19 12.24
N VAL A 48 5.03 14.85 11.15
CA VAL A 48 5.19 15.51 9.86
C VAL A 48 4.47 16.86 9.85
N HIS A 49 5.23 17.94 9.64
CA HIS A 49 4.70 19.25 9.28
C HIS A 49 4.68 19.39 7.76
N GLY A 50 3.82 20.27 7.23
CA GLY A 50 3.66 20.47 5.77
C GLY A 50 4.96 20.80 5.02
N ASP A 51 5.96 21.37 5.70
CA ASP A 51 7.23 21.81 5.11
C ASP A 51 8.36 20.75 5.22
N SER A 52 8.08 19.55 5.74
CA SER A 52 9.08 18.50 5.89
C SER A 52 9.40 17.86 4.53
N GLU A 53 10.69 17.75 4.17
CA GLU A 53 11.14 17.18 2.89
C GLU A 53 10.60 15.75 2.63
N HIS A 54 10.35 14.98 3.68
CA HIS A 54 9.85 13.61 3.61
C HIS A 54 8.32 13.48 3.78
N VAL A 55 7.57 14.58 3.81
CA VAL A 55 6.10 14.57 4.00
C VAL A 55 5.38 13.73 2.95
N GLU A 56 5.75 13.88 1.68
CA GLU A 56 5.15 13.15 0.57
C GLU A 56 5.42 11.64 0.68
N GLN A 57 6.62 11.26 1.11
CA GLN A 57 7.00 9.87 1.33
C GLN A 57 6.21 9.25 2.49
N VAL A 58 5.96 10.01 3.56
CA VAL A 58 5.12 9.55 4.68
C VAL A 58 3.66 9.41 4.25
N ILE A 59 3.10 10.39 3.53
CA ILE A 59 1.73 10.33 3.00
C ILE A 59 1.58 9.11 2.08
N ARG A 60 2.54 8.89 1.18
CA ARG A 60 2.55 7.74 0.28
C ARG A 60 2.62 6.42 1.06
N THR A 61 3.42 6.34 2.12
CA THR A 61 3.47 5.17 3.01
C THR A 61 2.09 4.84 3.60
N VAL A 62 1.33 5.85 4.03
CA VAL A 62 -0.03 5.68 4.56
C VAL A 62 -1.00 5.23 3.46
N ALA A 63 -0.93 5.85 2.28
CA ALA A 63 -1.78 5.48 1.15
C ALA A 63 -1.56 4.04 0.69
N LEU A 64 -0.30 3.62 0.56
CA LEU A 64 0.06 2.25 0.16
C LEU A 64 -0.43 1.22 1.18
N LYS A 65 -0.33 1.49 2.48
CA LYS A 65 -0.88 0.59 3.53
C LYS A 65 -2.39 0.43 3.37
N LYS A 66 -3.12 1.54 3.19
CA LYS A 66 -4.58 1.50 2.98
C LYS A 66 -4.95 0.71 1.72
N GLU A 67 -4.19 0.87 0.64
CA GLU A 67 -4.40 0.11 -0.59
C GLU A 67 -4.15 -1.40 -0.38
N MET A 68 -3.10 -1.78 0.37
CA MET A 68 -2.86 -3.18 0.74
C MET A 68 -4.02 -3.78 1.54
N ASP A 69 -4.58 -3.04 2.51
CA ASP A 69 -5.72 -3.49 3.31
C ASP A 69 -6.95 -3.75 2.44
N ILE A 70 -7.22 -2.86 1.47
CA ILE A 70 -8.31 -3.04 0.50
C ILE A 70 -8.09 -4.29 -0.35
N LEU A 71 -6.88 -4.49 -0.88
CA LEU A 71 -6.54 -5.64 -1.72
C LEU A 71 -6.65 -6.95 -0.93
N MET A 72 -6.25 -6.97 0.34
CA MET A 72 -6.41 -8.14 1.20
C MET A 72 -7.90 -8.45 1.42
N GLY A 73 -8.72 -7.42 1.68
CA GLY A 73 -10.17 -7.58 1.81
C GLY A 73 -10.83 -8.19 0.56
N LEU A 74 -10.37 -7.80 -0.65
CA LEU A 74 -10.83 -8.40 -1.90
C LEU A 74 -10.42 -9.87 -2.05
N ALA A 75 -9.19 -10.21 -1.64
CA ALA A 75 -8.71 -11.61 -1.67
C ALA A 75 -9.49 -12.49 -0.67
N GLU A 76 -9.79 -11.97 0.52
CA GLU A 76 -10.62 -12.67 1.52
C GLU A 76 -12.07 -12.86 1.02
N ALA A 77 -12.65 -11.86 0.35
CA ALA A 77 -13.97 -11.97 -0.25
C ALA A 77 -14.01 -13.07 -1.33
N TRP A 78 -13.00 -13.13 -2.20
CA TRP A 78 -12.86 -14.23 -3.16
C TRP A 78 -12.78 -15.59 -2.46
N ALA A 79 -12.06 -15.70 -1.34
CA ALA A 79 -11.97 -16.95 -0.58
C ALA A 79 -13.31 -17.39 0.02
N ARG A 80 -14.24 -16.46 0.25
CA ARG A 80 -15.63 -16.74 0.66
C ARG A 80 -16.56 -17.05 -0.52
N GLY A 81 -16.06 -17.05 -1.75
CA GLY A 81 -16.84 -17.27 -2.97
C GLY A 81 -17.50 -16.01 -3.55
N GLU A 82 -17.13 -14.82 -3.05
CA GLU A 82 -17.65 -13.56 -3.57
C GLU A 82 -16.95 -13.19 -4.90
N THR A 83 -17.63 -12.35 -5.70
CA THR A 83 -17.03 -11.81 -6.92
C THR A 83 -16.15 -10.62 -6.60
N ILE A 84 -14.90 -10.64 -7.02
CA ILE A 84 -14.04 -9.45 -6.91
C ILE A 84 -14.61 -8.38 -7.84
N SER A 85 -15.05 -7.26 -7.26
CA SER A 85 -15.35 -6.04 -8.00
C SER A 85 -14.16 -5.10 -7.90
N LEU A 86 -13.42 -4.97 -8.99
CA LEU A 86 -12.42 -3.93 -9.16
C LEU A 86 -13.17 -2.68 -9.64
N ASP A 87 -13.99 -2.08 -8.78
CA ASP A 87 -14.47 -0.74 -9.06
C ASP A 87 -13.31 0.20 -8.74
N ILE A 88 -12.41 0.33 -9.72
CA ILE A 88 -11.31 1.29 -9.68
C ILE A 88 -11.97 2.66 -9.87
N SER A 89 -12.62 3.16 -8.82
CA SER A 89 -13.03 4.54 -8.76
C SER A 89 -11.76 5.37 -8.78
N SER A 90 -11.36 5.76 -9.98
CA SER A 90 -10.45 6.87 -10.23
C SER A 90 -11.01 8.08 -9.50
N THR A 91 -10.39 8.47 -8.40
CA THR A 91 -10.61 9.77 -7.76
C THR A 91 -9.29 10.30 -7.28
#